data_AF-A0A075FLY9-F1
#
_entry.id   AF-A0A075FLY9-F1
#
_cell.length_a   1.000
_cell.length_b   1.000
_cell.length_c   1.000
_cell.angle_alpha   90.00
_cell.angle_beta   90.00
_cell.angle_gamma   90.00
#
_symmetry.space_group_name_H-M   'P 1'
#
loop_
_entity.id
_entity.type
_entity.pdbx_description
1 polymer ?
#
loop_
_entity_poly.entity_id
_entity_poly.type
_entity_poly.pdbx_seq_one_letter_code
_entity_poly.pdbx_strand_id
1 'polypeptide(L)' 'MDTEPKDVIVLGSIRRGKKKFSNIQNETRINPEELNSILEQLENNGFINVEEKKGCLVKKLN' A
#
# COMPACT_ATOMS: atom_id res chain seq x y z
N MET A 1 1.77 -7.62 22.53
CA MET A 1 1.16 -6.47 21.80
C MET A 1 0.86 -7.01 20.42
N ASP A 2 -0.33 -7.58 20.27
CA ASP A 2 -0.77 -8.29 19.07
C ASP A 2 -1.67 -7.38 18.25
N THR A 3 -1.13 -6.22 17.89
CA THR A 3 -1.66 -5.47 16.77
C THR A 3 -1.12 -6.19 15.56
N GLU A 4 -1.96 -6.91 14.80
CA GLU A 4 -1.57 -7.34 13.47
C GLU A 4 -0.90 -6.15 12.78
N PRO A 5 0.36 -6.28 12.35
CA PRO A 5 1.07 -5.11 11.92
C PRO A 5 0.42 -4.69 10.59
N LYS A 6 0.03 -3.41 10.51
CA LYS A 6 -0.81 -2.86 9.43
C LYS A 6 -0.19 -3.08 8.04
N ASP A 7 1.14 -3.21 8.00
CA ASP A 7 1.93 -3.62 6.85
C ASP A 7 1.54 -5.01 6.30
N VAL A 8 1.27 -6.01 7.16
CA VAL A 8 0.82 -7.34 6.76
C VAL A 8 -0.57 -7.30 6.13
N ILE A 9 -1.47 -6.46 6.67
CA ILE A 9 -2.82 -6.27 6.12
C ILE A 9 -2.75 -5.59 4.73
N VAL A 10 -1.92 -4.56 4.60
CA VAL A 10 -1.67 -3.85 3.33
C VAL A 10 -1.06 -4.80 2.31
N LEU A 11 0.00 -5.53 2.69
CA LEU A 11 0.67 -6.49 1.83
C LEU A 11 -0.29 -7.61 1.39
N GLY A 12 -1.13 -8.11 2.30
CA GLY A 12 -2.17 -9.09 2.01
C GLY A 12 -3.18 -8.58 0.96
N SER A 13 -3.62 -7.32 1.09
CA SER A 13 -4.52 -6.67 0.13
C SER A 13 -3.88 -6.58 -1.27
N ILE A 14 -2.60 -6.22 -1.34
CA ILE A 14 -1.84 -6.11 -2.59
C ILE A 14 -1.67 -7.48 -3.24
N ARG A 15 -1.29 -8.51 -2.47
CA ARG A 15 -1.15 -9.90 -2.93
C ARG A 15 -2.48 -10.48 -3.44
N ARG A 16 -3.62 -10.01 -2.95
CA ARG A 16 -4.96 -10.34 -3.47
C ARG A 16 -5.32 -9.62 -4.78
N GLY A 17 -4.42 -8.80 -5.33
CA GLY A 17 -4.58 -8.13 -6.62
C GLY A 17 -5.06 -6.68 -6.54
N LYS A 18 -5.08 -6.06 -5.35
CA LYS A 18 -5.40 -4.64 -5.21
C LYS A 18 -4.21 -3.79 -5.64
N LYS A 19 -4.28 -3.26 -6.86
CA LYS A 19 -3.19 -2.47 -7.48
C LYS A 19 -3.35 -0.95 -7.38
N LYS A 20 -4.44 -0.44 -6.80
CA LYS A 20 -4.71 1.00 -6.68
C LYS A 20 -4.64 1.42 -5.22
N PHE A 21 -3.95 2.53 -4.95
CA PHE A 21 -3.84 3.12 -3.62
C PHE A 21 -5.21 3.31 -2.95
N SER A 22 -6.17 3.91 -3.65
CA SER A 22 -7.52 4.14 -3.13
C SER A 22 -8.26 2.85 -2.76
N ASN A 23 -8.04 1.76 -3.51
CA ASN A 23 -8.66 0.47 -3.21
C ASN A 23 -8.07 -0.14 -1.94
N ILE A 24 -6.76 -0.02 -1.73
CA ILE A 24 -6.09 -0.48 -0.52
C ILE A 24 -6.55 0.36 0.67
N GLN A 25 -6.56 1.68 0.54
CA GLN A 25 -7.04 2.61 1.56
C GLN A 25 -8.48 2.29 2.01
N ASN A 26 -9.38 2.05 1.06
CA ASN A 26 -10.79 1.74 1.36
C ASN A 26 -10.96 0.38 2.06
N GLU A 27 -10.10 -0.60 1.75
CA GLU A 27 -10.15 -1.94 2.34
C GLU A 27 -9.54 -1.96 3.74
N THR A 28 -8.38 -1.33 3.91
CA THR A 28 -7.64 -1.34 5.19
C THR A 28 -8.12 -0.26 6.15
N ARG A 29 -8.87 0.75 5.65
CA ARG A 29 -9.29 1.95 6.40
C ARG A 29 -8.12 2.71 7.02
N ILE A 30 -6.93 2.58 6.44
CA ILE A 30 -5.71 3.28 6.86
C ILE A 30 -5.73 4.69 6.24
N ASN A 31 -5.26 5.67 6.99
CA ASN A 31 -5.16 7.04 6.49
C ASN A 31 -4.18 7.14 5.32
N PRO A 32 -4.37 8.08 4.37
CA PRO A 32 -3.51 8.18 3.19
C PRO A 32 -2.02 8.35 3.54
N GLU A 33 -1.70 9.16 4.55
CA GLU A 33 -0.32 9.40 4.97
C GLU A 33 0.34 8.14 5.53
N GLU A 34 -0.37 7.44 6.44
CA GLU A 34 0.09 6.20 7.04
C GLU A 34 0.23 5.09 5.99
N LEU A 35 -0.75 4.97 5.09
CA LEU A 35 -0.69 4.01 3.98
C LEU A 35 0.50 4.31 3.08
N ASN A 36 0.78 5.58 2.79
CA ASN A 36 1.95 5.95 2.00
C ASN A 36 3.26 5.52 2.66
N SER A 37 3.43 5.78 3.96
CA SER A 37 4.61 5.33 4.70
C SER A 37 4.76 3.80 4.71
N ILE A 38 3.66 3.06 4.84
CA ILE A 38 3.69 1.59 4.78
C ILE A 38 4.10 1.12 3.39
N LEU A 39 3.56 1.73 2.32
CA LEU A 39 3.91 1.36 0.95
C LEU A 39 5.39 1.65 0.66
N GLU A 40 5.92 2.80 1.11
CA GLU A 40 7.34 3.12 1.00
C GLU A 40 8.21 2.11 1.76
N GLN A 41 7.82 1.70 2.97
CA GLN A 41 8.52 0.65 3.72
C GLN A 41 8.50 -0.69 2.99
N LEU A 42 7.36 -1.10 2.44
CA LEU A 42 7.24 -2.35 1.70
C LEU A 42 8.05 -2.32 0.40
N GLU A 43 8.12 -1.18 -0.28
CA GLU A 43 8.95 -0.98 -1.47
C GLU A 43 10.45 -1.01 -1.13
N ASN A 44 10.87 -0.29 -0.09
CA ASN A 44 12.25 -0.29 0.39
C ASN A 44 12.72 -1.70 0.81
N ASN A 45 11.81 -2.51 1.34
CA ASN A 45 12.05 -3.91 1.71
C ASN A 45 11.93 -4.88 0.51
N GLY A 46 11.58 -4.40 -0.69
CA GLY A 46 11.48 -5.21 -1.90
C GLY A 46 10.24 -6.10 -2.00
N PHE A 47 9.22 -5.87 -1.18
CA PHE A 47 7.97 -6.65 -1.22
C PHE A 47 7.04 -6.25 -2.35
N ILE A 48 7.09 -4.98 -2.77
CA ILE A 48 6.23 -4.39 -3.81
C ILE A 48 7.02 -3.39 -4.65
N ASN A 49 6.47 -2.99 -5.79
CA ASN A 49 6.96 -1.87 -6.58
C ASN A 49 5.83 -0.84 -6.76
N VAL A 50 6.08 0.42 -6.37
CA VAL A 50 5.10 1.50 -6.47
C VAL A 50 5.40 2.33 -7.72
N GLU A 51 4.59 2.15 -8.76
CA GLU A 51 4.66 2.96 -9.97
C GLU A 51 3.85 4.26 -9.78
N GLU A 52 4.56 5.36 -9.57
CA GLU A 52 3.97 6.70 -9.66
C GLU A 52 3.98 7.17 -11.13
N LYS A 53 2.79 7.33 -11.72
CA LYS A 53 2.68 7.98 -13.04
C LYS A 53 2.90 9.48 -12.86
N LYS A 54 4.06 9.98 -13.32
CA LYS A 54 4.34 11.42 -13.40
C LYS A 54 3.17 12.16 -14.07
N GLY A 55 2.58 13.10 -13.34
CA GLY A 55 1.46 13.94 -13.79
C GLY A 55 0.05 13.49 -13.36
N CYS A 56 -0.09 12.39 -12.60
CA CYS A 56 -1.37 11.94 -12.07
C CYS A 56 -1.23 11.53 -10.59
N LEU A 57 -2.15 11.98 -9.72
CA LEU A 57 -2.25 11.61 -8.30
C LEU A 57 -2.55 10.11 -8.05
N VAL A 58 -2.44 9.27 -9.09
CA VAL A 58 -2.78 7.85 -9.06
C VAL A 58 -1.49 7.05 -8.86
N LYS A 59 -1.27 6.57 -7.63
CA LYS A 59 -0.25 5.55 -7.34
C LYS A 59 -0.78 4.17 -7.71
N LYS A 60 -0.02 3.43 -8.53
CA LYS A 60 -0.34 2.06 -8.94
C LYS A 60 0.74 1.12 -8.41
N LEU A 61 0.33 -0.05 -7.94
CA LEU A 61 1.25 -1.10 -7.50
C LEU A 61 1.37 -2.17 -8.58
N ASN A 62 2.59 -2.60 -8.86
CA ASN A 62 2.85 -3.67 -9.83
C ASN A 62 3.03 -5.02 -9.15
#